data_AF-A0A9X3EUA7-F1
#
_entry.id   AF-A0A9X3EUA7-F1
#
_cell.length_a   1.000
_cell.length_b   1.000
_cell.length_c   1.000
_cell.angle_alpha   90.00
_cell.angle_beta   90.00
_cell.angle_gamma   90.00
#
_symmetry.space_group_name_H-M   'P 1'
#
loop_
_entity.id
_entity.type
_entity.pdbx_description
1 polymer ?
#
loop_
_entity_poly.entity_id
_entity_poly.type
_entity_poly.pdbx_seq_one_letter_code
_entity_poly.pdbx_strand_id
1 'polypeptide(L)'
;MRRTFSVLLHTLALATPLLLAAEVQAASTLAPCGEIFVQGGAECEIYVGPVCEGMCKPVSLTAACAAELRAECAGECNAEASVECVGSCEADCQADCEVDPGEFNCQLECQADCSANCDGHCSASENMAECKGSCEATCSADCDGQCKVTPPEVDCEAKCQAACTGSCDAQADLDCQIDCQAGGYANCRADLEGGCKLHCQRPEGALFCDGQFVDVGDQLDACVDALKALLEIEVYAEGSASCEGNTCQAEGEIGCQCDANGSPAGSVALLGLGLLAWRRRRS
;
A
#
# COMPACT_ATOMS: atom_id res chain seq x y z
N MET A 1 -28.03 -66.41 -39.17
CA MET A 1 -26.99 -66.90 -38.24
C MET A 1 -26.29 -65.70 -37.64
N ARG A 2 -26.27 -65.64 -36.29
CA ARG A 2 -25.67 -64.57 -35.48
C ARG A 2 -24.14 -64.61 -35.55
N ARG A 3 -23.48 -63.47 -35.79
CA ARG A 3 -22.11 -63.15 -35.36
C ARG A 3 -21.99 -61.61 -35.27
N THR A 4 -22.32 -60.99 -34.13
CA THR A 4 -21.36 -60.52 -33.10
C THR A 4 -20.06 -59.99 -33.69
N PHE A 5 -19.97 -58.67 -33.90
CA PHE A 5 -18.70 -57.96 -33.98
C PHE A 5 -18.69 -56.81 -32.98
N SER A 6 -17.63 -56.84 -32.19
CA SER A 6 -17.36 -56.06 -31.01
C SER A 6 -17.35 -54.55 -31.27
N VAL A 7 -17.98 -53.85 -30.36
CA VAL A 7 -17.88 -52.41 -30.12
C VAL A 7 -16.45 -52.10 -29.65
N LEU A 8 -15.73 -51.24 -30.36
CA LEU A 8 -14.51 -50.57 -29.86
C LEU A 8 -14.82 -49.08 -29.71
N LEU A 9 -15.30 -48.69 -28.52
CA LEU A 9 -15.34 -47.31 -28.06
C LEU A 9 -13.90 -46.78 -28.00
N HIS A 10 -13.56 -45.82 -28.86
CA HIS A 10 -12.39 -44.97 -28.66
C HIS A 10 -12.87 -43.70 -27.96
N THR A 11 -12.75 -43.66 -26.63
CA THR A 11 -12.90 -42.44 -25.83
C THR A 11 -11.61 -41.63 -25.99
N LEU A 12 -11.66 -40.62 -26.86
CA LEU A 12 -10.63 -39.58 -26.94
C LEU A 12 -10.77 -38.70 -25.69
N ALA A 13 -9.89 -38.91 -24.71
CA ALA A 13 -9.78 -38.03 -23.55
C ALA A 13 -9.21 -36.68 -24.01
N LEU A 14 -10.04 -35.64 -23.94
CA LEU A 14 -9.62 -34.25 -24.04
C LEU A 14 -8.67 -33.95 -22.88
N ALA A 15 -7.37 -33.89 -23.17
CA ALA A 15 -6.39 -33.30 -22.28
C ALA A 15 -6.61 -31.78 -22.28
N THR A 16 -7.44 -31.30 -21.35
CA THR A 16 -7.48 -29.89 -20.96
C THR A 16 -6.12 -29.51 -20.38
N PRO A 17 -5.39 -28.55 -20.96
CA PRO A 17 -4.25 -27.97 -20.26
C PRO A 17 -4.81 -27.22 -19.05
N LEU A 18 -4.53 -27.76 -17.87
CA LEU A 18 -4.67 -27.09 -16.60
C LEU A 18 -3.63 -25.95 -16.63
N LEU A 19 -4.06 -24.74 -16.99
CA LEU A 19 -3.27 -23.53 -16.82
C LEU A 19 -3.04 -23.36 -15.31
N LEU A 20 -1.84 -23.72 -14.86
CA LEU A 20 -1.34 -23.27 -13.57
C LEU A 20 -1.21 -21.74 -13.64
N ALA A 21 -1.72 -21.09 -12.58
CA ALA A 21 -1.56 -19.68 -12.30
C ALA A 21 -0.10 -19.26 -12.44
N ALA A 22 0.15 -18.23 -13.26
CA ALA A 22 1.22 -17.29 -13.00
C ALA A 22 0.55 -16.10 -12.31
N GLU A 23 1.00 -15.86 -11.10
CA GLU A 23 0.39 -14.96 -10.15
C GLU A 23 0.74 -13.54 -10.60
N VAL A 24 -0.29 -12.79 -11.02
CA VAL A 24 -0.19 -11.34 -11.25
C VAL A 24 -0.05 -10.70 -9.86
N GLN A 25 1.16 -10.64 -9.36
CA GLN A 25 1.51 -10.11 -8.04
C GLN A 25 2.55 -9.03 -8.20
N ALA A 26 2.05 -7.82 -8.42
CA ALA A 26 2.83 -6.61 -8.19
C ALA A 26 1.91 -5.42 -7.89
N ALA A 27 0.64 -5.49 -8.29
CA ALA A 27 -0.23 -4.32 -8.36
C ALA A 27 -1.52 -4.39 -7.54
N SER A 28 -1.94 -5.58 -7.11
CA SER A 28 -3.10 -5.80 -6.23
C SER A 28 -2.70 -6.04 -4.77
N THR A 29 -1.41 -5.97 -4.47
CA THR A 29 -0.85 -6.31 -3.17
C THR A 29 -1.17 -5.24 -2.13
N LEU A 30 -1.11 -3.94 -2.43
CA LEU A 30 -1.38 -2.86 -1.46
C LEU A 30 -2.83 -2.38 -1.39
N ALA A 31 -3.79 -3.03 -2.06
CA ALA A 31 -5.21 -2.75 -1.83
C ALA A 31 -5.64 -2.76 -0.34
N PRO A 32 -5.07 -3.63 0.54
CA PRO A 32 -5.34 -3.58 1.97
C PRO A 32 -4.72 -2.38 2.71
N CYS A 33 -3.81 -1.66 2.06
CA CYS A 33 -3.12 -0.48 2.60
C CYS A 33 -3.78 0.85 2.22
N GLY A 34 -4.95 0.83 1.54
CA GLY A 34 -5.69 2.05 1.22
C GLY A 34 -5.16 2.85 0.02
N GLU A 35 -4.75 2.16 -1.06
CA GLU A 35 -4.24 2.79 -2.30
C GLU A 35 -3.07 3.77 -2.09
N ILE A 36 -2.25 3.52 -1.07
CA ILE A 36 -1.04 4.30 -0.86
C ILE A 36 0.03 3.92 -1.88
N PHE A 37 0.73 4.95 -2.37
CA PHE A 37 2.01 4.74 -3.05
C PHE A 37 3.13 4.84 -2.02
N VAL A 38 3.82 3.73 -1.80
CA VAL A 38 5.01 3.66 -0.95
C VAL A 38 6.21 3.57 -1.87
N GLN A 39 7.11 4.57 -1.84
CA GLN A 39 8.34 4.51 -2.62
C GLN A 39 9.16 3.27 -2.23
N GLY A 40 9.83 2.68 -3.21
CA GLY A 40 10.78 1.59 -2.97
C GLY A 40 11.87 2.07 -2.01
N GLY A 41 11.88 1.55 -0.79
CA GLY A 41 12.80 1.94 0.27
C GLY A 41 12.19 2.73 1.43
N ALA A 42 10.87 2.92 1.47
CA ALA A 42 10.20 3.54 2.62
C ALA A 42 10.35 2.72 3.90
N GLU A 43 10.55 3.40 5.02
CA GLU A 43 10.61 2.81 6.35
C GLU A 43 9.21 2.83 6.99
N CYS A 44 8.56 1.68 7.04
CA CYS A 44 7.24 1.52 7.64
C CYS A 44 7.33 0.89 9.05
N GLU A 45 6.85 1.62 10.05
CA GLU A 45 6.86 1.24 11.46
C GLU A 45 5.46 1.32 12.07
N ILE A 46 5.19 0.42 13.02
CA ILE A 46 3.93 0.40 13.78
C ILE A 46 4.18 0.98 15.17
N TYR A 47 3.39 2.00 15.53
CA TYR A 47 3.46 2.63 16.83
C TYR A 47 2.21 2.33 17.64
N VAL A 48 2.37 2.22 18.97
CA VAL A 48 1.27 2.01 19.93
C VAL A 48 1.32 3.04 21.07
N GLY A 49 0.17 3.29 21.68
CA GLY A 49 0.06 4.07 22.91
C GLY A 49 0.42 5.56 22.75
N PRO A 50 0.97 6.21 23.80
CA PRO A 50 1.10 7.67 23.81
C PRO A 50 2.13 8.22 22.82
N VAL A 51 3.11 7.42 22.42
CA VAL A 51 4.08 7.80 21.37
C VAL A 51 3.36 7.90 20.03
N CYS A 52 2.52 6.91 19.72
CA CYS A 52 1.68 6.89 18.52
C CYS A 52 0.71 8.08 18.48
N GLU A 53 0.01 8.38 19.57
CA GLU A 53 -0.88 9.54 19.63
C GLU A 53 -0.14 10.88 19.39
N GLY A 54 1.12 10.96 19.83
CA GLY A 54 1.99 12.11 19.59
C GLY A 54 2.45 12.27 18.14
N MET A 55 2.31 11.22 17.32
CA MET A 55 2.60 11.21 15.89
C MET A 55 1.39 11.59 15.04
N CYS A 56 0.16 11.46 15.55
CA CYS A 56 -1.08 11.90 14.89
C CYS A 56 -1.18 13.43 14.77
N LYS A 57 -0.31 14.05 13.96
CA LYS A 57 -0.23 15.50 13.75
C LYS A 57 -0.57 15.83 12.30
N PRO A 58 -1.04 17.05 12.00
CA PRO A 58 -1.41 17.43 10.63
C PRO A 58 -0.38 17.08 9.54
N VAL A 59 0.92 17.18 9.85
CA VAL A 59 2.00 16.87 8.91
C VAL A 59 2.12 15.38 8.58
N SER A 60 1.78 14.48 9.50
CA SER A 60 1.81 13.03 9.25
C SER A 60 0.56 12.55 8.52
N LEU A 61 -0.49 13.37 8.45
CA LEU A 61 -1.76 13.03 7.81
C LEU A 61 -1.87 13.62 6.40
N THR A 62 -0.89 14.42 5.96
CA THR A 62 -1.01 15.19 4.72
C THR A 62 -0.99 14.27 3.50
N ALA A 63 -0.09 13.28 3.45
CA ALA A 63 -0.06 12.32 2.34
C ALA A 63 -1.32 11.45 2.27
N ALA A 64 -1.79 10.95 3.42
CA ALA A 64 -3.04 10.17 3.48
C ALA A 64 -4.25 10.99 3.02
N CYS A 65 -4.34 12.26 3.46
CA CYS A 65 -5.40 13.14 2.97
C CYS A 65 -5.31 13.43 1.49
N ALA A 66 -4.10 13.63 0.96
CA ALA A 66 -3.93 13.84 -0.47
C ALA A 66 -4.40 12.64 -1.29
N ALA A 67 -4.09 11.42 -0.84
CA ALA A 67 -4.54 10.19 -1.49
C ALA A 67 -6.07 10.03 -1.45
N GLU A 68 -6.69 10.22 -0.27
CA GLU A 68 -8.14 10.11 -0.09
C GLU A 68 -8.88 11.16 -0.94
N LEU A 69 -8.47 12.42 -0.84
CA LEU A 69 -9.11 13.52 -1.57
C LEU A 69 -8.85 13.43 -3.09
N ARG A 70 -7.70 12.90 -3.53
CA ARG A 70 -7.44 12.62 -4.96
C ARG A 70 -8.48 11.66 -5.52
N ALA A 71 -8.81 10.60 -4.80
CA ALA A 71 -9.82 9.63 -5.24
C ALA A 71 -11.22 10.26 -5.33
N GLU A 72 -11.57 11.13 -4.37
CA GLU A 72 -12.82 11.88 -4.41
C GLU A 72 -12.89 12.85 -5.60
N CYS A 73 -11.78 13.55 -5.87
CA CYS A 73 -11.67 14.54 -6.94
C CYS A 73 -11.43 13.94 -8.34
N ALA A 74 -11.05 12.67 -8.44
CA ALA A 74 -10.74 12.00 -9.71
C ALA A 74 -11.94 11.95 -10.68
N GLY A 75 -13.17 11.99 -10.17
CA GLY A 75 -14.36 12.02 -11.03
C GLY A 75 -14.61 13.37 -11.69
N GLU A 76 -14.01 14.45 -11.18
CA GLU A 76 -14.24 15.83 -11.62
C GLU A 76 -13.10 16.38 -12.48
N CYS A 77 -11.91 15.78 -12.36
CA CYS A 77 -10.74 16.09 -13.17
C CYS A 77 -10.45 14.90 -14.09
N ASN A 78 -10.47 15.14 -15.40
CA ASN A 78 -10.25 14.11 -16.42
C ASN A 78 -9.53 14.68 -17.66
N ALA A 79 -8.68 15.68 -17.44
CA ALA A 79 -7.88 16.26 -18.49
C ALA A 79 -6.84 15.23 -18.96
N GLU A 80 -6.79 15.03 -20.27
CA GLU A 80 -5.86 14.09 -20.90
C GLU A 80 -4.58 14.82 -21.32
N ALA A 81 -3.47 14.10 -21.30
CA ALA A 81 -2.18 14.56 -21.77
C ALA A 81 -2.24 15.14 -23.19
N SER A 82 -1.50 16.24 -23.39
CA SER A 82 -1.24 16.75 -24.74
C SER A 82 -0.23 15.88 -25.49
N VAL A 83 -0.42 15.76 -26.80
CA VAL A 83 0.51 15.04 -27.69
C VAL A 83 1.92 15.64 -27.61
N GLU A 84 2.01 16.95 -27.43
CA GLU A 84 3.27 17.67 -27.27
C GLU A 84 4.01 17.26 -25.99
N CYS A 85 3.31 17.10 -24.86
CA CYS A 85 3.90 16.65 -23.60
C CYS A 85 4.45 15.23 -23.75
N VAL A 86 3.60 14.29 -24.18
CA VAL A 86 3.97 12.88 -24.33
C VAL A 86 5.14 12.73 -25.31
N GLY A 87 5.07 13.40 -26.46
CA GLY A 87 6.14 13.32 -27.47
C GLY A 87 7.47 13.92 -27.01
N SER A 88 7.46 14.93 -26.13
CA SER A 88 8.68 15.47 -25.55
C SER A 88 9.29 14.52 -24.50
N CYS A 89 8.47 13.98 -23.61
CA CYS A 89 8.91 13.02 -22.60
C CYS A 89 9.40 11.71 -23.24
N GLU A 90 8.73 11.19 -24.27
CA GLU A 90 9.13 9.93 -24.92
C GLU A 90 10.53 10.02 -25.52
N ALA A 91 10.91 11.16 -26.08
CA ALA A 91 12.23 11.36 -26.67
C ALA A 91 13.35 11.29 -25.62
N ASP A 92 13.13 11.91 -24.45
CA ASP A 92 14.09 11.89 -23.34
C ASP A 92 14.11 10.50 -22.68
N CYS A 93 12.93 9.92 -22.42
CA CYS A 93 12.79 8.59 -21.84
C CYS A 93 13.44 7.49 -22.67
N GLN A 94 13.25 7.51 -24.00
CA GLN A 94 13.89 6.51 -24.88
C GLN A 94 15.42 6.58 -24.80
N ALA A 95 15.99 7.79 -24.66
CA ALA A 95 17.43 7.94 -24.52
C ALA A 95 17.95 7.30 -23.22
N ASP A 96 17.26 7.51 -22.11
CA ASP A 96 17.65 6.93 -20.81
C ASP A 96 17.45 5.40 -20.79
N CYS A 97 16.35 4.94 -21.36
CA CYS A 97 15.99 3.53 -21.39
C CYS A 97 16.85 2.70 -22.39
N GLU A 98 17.36 3.30 -23.47
CA GLU A 98 18.33 2.63 -24.36
C GLU A 98 19.73 2.50 -23.73
N VAL A 99 20.08 3.38 -22.79
CA VAL A 99 21.37 3.35 -22.08
C VAL A 99 21.42 2.21 -21.07
N ASP A 100 20.34 2.00 -20.30
CA ASP A 100 20.22 0.88 -19.37
C ASP A 100 18.80 0.27 -19.31
N PRO A 101 18.43 -0.57 -20.29
CA PRO A 101 17.07 -1.13 -20.37
C PRO A 101 16.77 -2.14 -19.25
N GLY A 102 17.80 -2.63 -18.55
CA GLY A 102 17.66 -3.58 -17.45
C GLY A 102 17.24 -2.93 -16.14
N GLU A 103 17.53 -1.65 -15.95
CA GLU A 103 17.19 -0.88 -14.75
C GLU A 103 15.94 0.00 -14.94
N PHE A 104 15.48 0.18 -16.18
CA PHE A 104 14.33 1.05 -16.46
C PHE A 104 13.04 0.57 -15.78
N ASN A 105 12.48 1.42 -14.93
CA ASN A 105 11.24 1.19 -14.20
C ASN A 105 10.21 2.28 -14.55
N CYS A 106 9.16 1.90 -15.27
CA CYS A 106 8.08 2.82 -15.70
C CYS A 106 7.54 3.67 -14.55
N GLN A 107 7.28 3.06 -13.39
CA GLN A 107 6.70 3.75 -12.24
C GLN A 107 7.65 4.79 -11.66
N LEU A 108 8.93 4.42 -11.52
CA LEU A 108 9.96 5.30 -10.97
C LEU A 108 10.17 6.51 -11.88
N GLU A 109 10.28 6.27 -13.18
CA GLU A 109 10.55 7.32 -14.18
C GLU A 109 9.36 8.27 -14.30
N CYS A 110 8.14 7.73 -14.36
CA CYS A 110 6.92 8.53 -14.36
C CYS A 110 6.83 9.42 -13.11
N GLN A 111 7.12 8.85 -11.93
CA GLN A 111 7.10 9.64 -10.70
C GLN A 111 8.21 10.68 -10.63
N ALA A 112 9.41 10.36 -11.11
CA ALA A 112 10.52 11.30 -11.10
C ALA A 112 10.21 12.53 -11.97
N ASP A 113 9.71 12.31 -13.18
CA ASP A 113 9.27 13.38 -14.08
C ASP A 113 8.13 14.20 -13.47
N CYS A 114 7.10 13.54 -12.94
CA CYS A 114 5.95 14.22 -12.36
C CYS A 114 6.31 15.01 -11.08
N SER A 115 7.16 14.44 -10.21
CA SER A 115 7.61 15.10 -8.96
C SER A 115 8.44 16.34 -9.22
N ALA A 116 9.28 16.33 -10.27
CA ALA A 116 10.03 17.52 -10.68
C ALA A 116 9.09 18.68 -11.08
N ASN A 117 7.95 18.37 -11.71
CA ASN A 117 6.93 19.35 -12.05
C ASN A 117 6.16 19.84 -10.82
N CYS A 118 5.89 18.97 -9.83
CA CYS A 118 5.27 19.34 -8.57
C CYS A 118 6.01 20.45 -7.83
N ASP A 119 7.35 20.36 -7.77
CA ASP A 119 8.18 21.36 -7.08
C ASP A 119 8.04 22.75 -7.69
N GLY A 120 8.04 22.83 -9.04
CA GLY A 120 7.86 24.08 -9.76
C GLY A 120 6.45 24.64 -9.54
N HIS A 121 5.44 23.79 -9.66
CA HIS A 121 4.04 24.16 -9.58
C HIS A 121 3.65 24.67 -8.18
N CYS A 122 4.09 23.96 -7.13
CA CYS A 122 3.76 24.28 -5.75
C CYS A 122 4.64 25.36 -5.11
N SER A 123 5.67 25.85 -5.81
CA SER A 123 6.63 26.84 -5.29
C SER A 123 6.00 28.16 -4.84
N ALA A 124 4.85 28.53 -5.41
CA ALA A 124 4.11 29.75 -5.09
C ALA A 124 2.89 29.50 -4.17
N SER A 125 2.63 28.26 -3.76
CA SER A 125 1.47 27.92 -2.95
C SER A 125 1.61 28.42 -1.51
N GLU A 126 0.51 28.94 -0.94
CA GLU A 126 0.46 29.35 0.47
C GLU A 126 0.63 28.15 1.42
N ASN A 127 0.16 26.97 1.01
CA ASN A 127 0.28 25.71 1.75
C ASN A 127 1.09 24.70 0.94
N MET A 128 2.40 24.94 0.84
CA MET A 128 3.31 24.12 0.03
C MET A 128 3.24 22.61 0.34
N ALA A 129 3.02 22.22 1.61
CA ALA A 129 2.91 20.81 1.97
C ALA A 129 1.64 20.13 1.42
N GLU A 130 0.49 20.82 1.43
CA GLU A 130 -0.77 20.30 0.90
C GLU A 130 -0.74 20.27 -0.63
N CYS A 131 -0.20 21.32 -1.25
CA CYS A 131 0.00 21.34 -2.69
C CYS A 131 0.89 20.19 -3.16
N LYS A 132 2.04 19.99 -2.49
CA LYS A 132 2.95 18.87 -2.81
C LYS A 132 2.29 17.53 -2.57
N GLY A 133 1.59 17.34 -1.44
CA GLY A 133 0.83 16.13 -1.17
C GLY A 133 -0.17 15.82 -2.29
N SER A 134 -1.00 16.80 -2.66
CA SER A 134 -1.99 16.67 -3.74
C SER A 134 -1.33 16.33 -5.08
N CYS A 135 -0.21 16.97 -5.38
CA CYS A 135 0.54 16.71 -6.60
C CYS A 135 1.11 15.31 -6.63
N GLU A 136 1.82 14.91 -5.57
CA GLU A 136 2.43 13.59 -5.43
C GLU A 136 1.38 12.47 -5.45
N ALA A 137 0.22 12.68 -4.81
CA ALA A 137 -0.90 11.74 -4.87
C ALA A 137 -1.47 11.62 -6.29
N THR A 138 -1.58 12.75 -7.01
CA THR A 138 -2.01 12.77 -8.41
C THR A 138 -1.03 12.00 -9.30
N CYS A 139 0.24 12.41 -9.29
CA CYS A 139 1.32 11.73 -9.99
C CYS A 139 1.35 10.23 -9.70
N SER A 140 1.24 9.84 -8.43
CA SER A 140 1.25 8.45 -8.03
C SER A 140 0.12 7.66 -8.68
N ALA A 141 -1.11 8.16 -8.62
CA ALA A 141 -2.28 7.48 -9.15
C ALA A 141 -2.24 7.32 -10.68
N ASP A 142 -1.89 8.39 -11.41
CA ASP A 142 -1.85 8.36 -12.87
C ASP A 142 -0.69 7.50 -13.39
N CYS A 143 0.50 7.64 -12.79
CA CYS A 143 1.65 6.78 -13.10
C CYS A 143 1.34 5.31 -12.83
N ASP A 144 0.74 5.02 -11.68
CA ASP A 144 0.34 3.68 -11.29
C ASP A 144 -0.69 3.09 -12.26
N GLY A 145 -1.70 3.88 -12.67
CA GLY A 145 -2.68 3.50 -13.68
C GLY A 145 -2.05 3.10 -15.01
N GLN A 146 -1.14 3.93 -15.54
CA GLN A 146 -0.53 3.71 -16.86
C GLN A 146 0.57 2.64 -16.84
N CYS A 147 1.38 2.58 -15.79
CA CYS A 147 2.47 1.62 -15.69
C CYS A 147 1.98 0.22 -15.27
N LYS A 148 0.90 0.09 -14.49
CA LYS A 148 0.33 -1.23 -14.13
C LYS A 148 -0.26 -1.98 -15.32
N VAL A 149 -0.81 -1.28 -16.30
CA VAL A 149 -1.33 -1.92 -17.51
C VAL A 149 -0.22 -2.37 -18.47
N THR A 150 1.03 -2.02 -18.16
CA THR A 150 2.20 -2.27 -19.00
C THR A 150 3.03 -3.43 -18.42
N PRO A 151 3.07 -4.61 -19.08
CA PRO A 151 3.83 -5.76 -18.59
C PRO A 151 5.33 -5.47 -18.50
N PRO A 152 6.06 -6.03 -17.52
CA PRO A 152 7.50 -5.77 -17.34
C PRO A 152 8.37 -6.25 -18.52
N GLU A 153 7.87 -7.18 -19.33
CA GLU A 153 8.57 -7.77 -20.49
C GLU A 153 8.41 -6.98 -21.79
N VAL A 154 7.63 -5.89 -21.80
CA VAL A 154 7.50 -5.07 -23.03
C VAL A 154 8.76 -4.27 -23.31
N ASP A 155 8.90 -3.86 -24.56
CA ASP A 155 10.03 -3.03 -24.99
C ASP A 155 10.01 -1.64 -24.33
N CYS A 156 11.17 -1.02 -24.41
CA CYS A 156 11.46 0.29 -23.88
C CYS A 156 10.47 1.37 -24.35
N GLU A 157 10.08 1.32 -25.62
CA GLU A 157 9.16 2.27 -26.24
C GLU A 157 7.79 2.22 -25.57
N ALA A 158 7.24 1.02 -25.35
CA ALA A 158 5.96 0.86 -24.65
C ALA A 158 6.02 1.34 -23.19
N LYS A 159 7.13 1.09 -22.48
CA LYS A 159 7.28 1.56 -21.09
C LYS A 159 7.40 3.08 -21.02
N CYS A 160 8.14 3.69 -21.94
CA CYS A 160 8.26 5.14 -22.03
C CYS A 160 6.94 5.80 -22.37
N GLN A 161 6.20 5.24 -23.33
CA GLN A 161 4.88 5.74 -23.68
C GLN A 161 3.93 5.72 -22.48
N ALA A 162 3.93 4.63 -21.71
CA ALA A 162 3.11 4.52 -20.50
C ALA A 162 3.54 5.52 -19.42
N ALA A 163 4.83 5.61 -19.12
CA ALA A 163 5.36 6.53 -18.12
C ALA A 163 5.05 8.00 -18.49
N CYS A 164 5.31 8.38 -19.73
CA CYS A 164 5.07 9.73 -20.22
C CYS A 164 3.59 10.08 -20.32
N THR A 165 2.74 9.11 -20.68
CA THR A 165 1.28 9.33 -20.63
C THR A 165 0.85 9.57 -19.19
N GLY A 166 1.31 8.77 -18.24
CA GLY A 166 0.95 8.91 -16.82
C GLY A 166 1.41 10.24 -16.21
N SER A 167 2.66 10.65 -16.47
CA SER A 167 3.17 11.91 -15.93
C SER A 167 2.50 13.12 -16.58
N CYS A 168 2.20 13.06 -17.89
CA CYS A 168 1.51 14.14 -18.58
C CYS A 168 0.01 14.22 -18.28
N ASP A 169 -0.67 13.09 -18.05
CA ASP A 169 -2.07 13.06 -17.57
C ASP A 169 -2.14 13.68 -16.18
N ALA A 170 -1.25 13.28 -15.27
CA ALA A 170 -1.13 13.90 -13.95
C ALA A 170 -0.91 15.40 -14.02
N GLN A 171 -0.01 15.87 -14.90
CA GLN A 171 0.22 17.31 -15.12
C GLN A 171 -1.01 18.04 -15.65
N ALA A 172 -1.77 17.41 -16.56
CA ALA A 172 -2.98 18.01 -17.11
C ALA A 172 -4.08 18.13 -16.06
N ASP A 173 -4.17 17.17 -15.14
CA ASP A 173 -5.15 17.16 -14.06
C ASP A 173 -4.71 17.92 -12.80
N LEU A 174 -3.43 18.28 -12.70
CA LEU A 174 -2.82 18.77 -11.46
C LEU A 174 -3.53 20.00 -10.87
N ASP A 175 -3.77 21.02 -11.69
CA ASP A 175 -4.45 22.25 -11.28
C ASP A 175 -5.84 21.95 -10.70
N CYS A 176 -6.61 21.13 -11.42
CA CYS A 176 -7.95 20.72 -10.99
C CYS A 176 -7.90 19.90 -9.69
N GLN A 177 -6.94 18.99 -9.57
CA GLN A 177 -6.76 18.17 -8.38
C GLN A 177 -6.39 19.01 -7.16
N ILE A 178 -5.44 19.93 -7.29
CA ILE A 178 -5.05 20.83 -6.19
C ILE A 178 -6.25 21.69 -5.76
N ASP A 179 -6.94 22.30 -6.72
CA ASP A 179 -8.08 23.17 -6.43
C ASP A 179 -9.25 22.41 -5.76
N CYS A 180 -9.53 21.19 -6.24
CA CYS A 180 -10.57 20.34 -5.66
C CYS A 180 -10.20 19.89 -4.23
N GLN A 181 -8.96 19.43 -4.03
CA GLN A 181 -8.50 18.90 -2.73
C GLN A 181 -8.32 20.00 -1.67
N ALA A 182 -8.01 21.25 -2.07
CA ALA A 182 -7.79 22.37 -1.15
C ALA A 182 -8.95 22.58 -0.16
N GLY A 183 -10.20 22.33 -0.58
CA GLY A 183 -11.37 22.44 0.30
C GLY A 183 -11.54 21.28 1.29
N GLY A 184 -10.97 20.12 0.98
CA GLY A 184 -11.17 18.88 1.74
C GLY A 184 -10.17 18.65 2.87
N TYR A 185 -8.96 19.23 2.79
CA TYR A 185 -7.87 18.96 3.73
C TYR A 185 -8.23 19.20 5.20
N ALA A 186 -8.99 20.24 5.49
CA ALA A 186 -9.38 20.56 6.87
C ALA A 186 -10.27 19.47 7.48
N ASN A 187 -11.21 18.93 6.70
CA ASN A 187 -12.10 17.87 7.14
C ASN A 187 -11.36 16.54 7.22
N CYS A 188 -10.64 16.19 6.16
CA CYS A 188 -9.85 14.96 6.12
C CYS A 188 -8.87 14.87 7.29
N ARG A 189 -8.14 15.95 7.61
CA ARG A 189 -7.23 15.95 8.77
C ARG A 189 -7.96 15.70 10.08
N ALA A 190 -9.15 16.26 10.27
CA ALA A 190 -9.93 16.03 11.49
C ALA A 190 -10.37 14.56 11.59
N ASP A 191 -10.81 13.97 10.47
CA ASP A 191 -11.25 12.59 10.40
C ASP A 191 -10.08 11.61 10.61
N LEU A 192 -8.98 11.79 9.88
CA LEU A 192 -7.77 10.97 10.02
C LEU A 192 -7.06 11.18 11.36
N GLU A 193 -7.09 12.37 11.97
CA GLU A 193 -6.54 12.56 13.32
C GLU A 193 -7.34 11.76 14.35
N GLY A 194 -8.67 11.71 14.19
CA GLY A 194 -9.54 10.85 14.97
C GLY A 194 -9.23 9.36 14.77
N GLY A 195 -9.15 8.92 13.52
CA GLY A 195 -8.79 7.56 13.14
C GLY A 195 -7.43 7.14 13.69
N CYS A 196 -6.39 7.92 13.44
CA CYS A 196 -5.04 7.70 13.94
C CYS A 196 -5.01 7.51 15.45
N LYS A 197 -5.66 8.40 16.23
CA LYS A 197 -5.72 8.26 17.70
C LYS A 197 -6.47 7.00 18.14
N LEU A 198 -7.54 6.64 17.46
CA LEU A 198 -8.26 5.40 17.75
C LEU A 198 -7.38 4.17 17.49
N HIS A 199 -6.65 4.14 16.37
CA HIS A 199 -5.70 3.07 16.06
C HIS A 199 -4.56 3.00 17.09
N CYS A 200 -4.03 4.14 17.54
CA CYS A 200 -3.01 4.18 18.58
C CYS A 200 -3.46 3.61 19.94
N GLN A 201 -4.77 3.62 20.23
CA GLN A 201 -5.35 3.06 21.45
C GLN A 201 -5.63 1.56 21.35
N ARG A 202 -5.60 1.02 20.12
CA ARG A 202 -5.74 -0.41 19.87
C ARG A 202 -4.40 -1.12 20.08
N PRO A 203 -4.41 -2.42 20.48
CA PRO A 203 -3.18 -3.18 20.66
C PRO A 203 -2.39 -3.38 19.35
N GLU A 204 -3.06 -3.31 18.21
CA GLU A 204 -2.45 -3.42 16.88
C GLU A 204 -1.66 -2.16 16.46
N GLY A 205 -1.99 -0.98 17.01
CA GLY A 205 -1.32 0.28 16.72
C GLY A 205 -1.70 0.94 15.40
N ALA A 206 -0.95 1.97 15.03
CA ALA A 206 -1.06 2.67 13.75
C ALA A 206 0.23 2.52 12.93
N LEU A 207 0.07 2.32 11.62
CA LEU A 207 1.17 2.20 10.67
C LEU A 207 1.60 3.58 10.18
N PHE A 208 2.89 3.84 10.22
CA PHE A 208 3.50 5.03 9.65
C PHE A 208 4.61 4.62 8.70
N CYS A 209 4.59 5.12 7.46
CA CYS A 209 5.66 4.97 6.49
C CYS A 209 6.33 6.32 6.28
N ASP A 210 7.64 6.42 6.51
CA ASP A 210 8.42 7.68 6.44
C ASP A 210 7.80 8.82 7.28
N GLY A 211 7.18 8.45 8.41
CA GLY A 211 6.48 9.38 9.30
C GLY A 211 5.10 9.86 8.80
N GLN A 212 4.60 9.34 7.67
CA GLN A 212 3.23 9.54 7.21
C GLN A 212 2.33 8.40 7.71
N PHE A 213 1.18 8.75 8.26
CA PHE A 213 0.15 7.81 8.68
C PHE A 213 -0.44 7.11 7.46
N VAL A 214 -0.63 5.80 7.57
CA VAL A 214 -1.34 5.01 6.58
C VAL A 214 -2.66 4.55 7.17
N ASP A 215 -3.78 4.96 6.58
CA ASP A 215 -5.09 4.47 6.97
C ASP A 215 -5.36 3.09 6.34
N VAL A 216 -5.06 2.05 7.11
CA VAL A 216 -5.32 0.65 6.76
C VAL A 216 -6.69 0.16 7.26
N GLY A 217 -7.49 1.02 7.90
CA GLY A 217 -8.73 0.63 8.57
C GLY A 217 -8.56 -0.57 9.52
N ASP A 218 -9.28 -1.66 9.25
CA ASP A 218 -9.18 -2.92 10.00
C ASP A 218 -8.27 -3.97 9.33
N GLN A 219 -7.52 -3.59 8.29
CA GLN A 219 -6.74 -4.49 7.46
C GLN A 219 -5.23 -4.39 7.69
N LEU A 220 -4.80 -3.96 8.89
CA LEU A 220 -3.38 -3.78 9.22
C LEU A 220 -2.53 -5.01 8.89
N ASP A 221 -2.95 -6.20 9.32
CA ASP A 221 -2.20 -7.44 9.07
C ASP A 221 -2.06 -7.72 7.56
N ALA A 222 -3.15 -7.55 6.80
CA ALA A 222 -3.14 -7.76 5.37
C ALA A 222 -2.27 -6.72 4.63
N CYS A 223 -2.25 -5.47 5.12
CA CYS A 223 -1.37 -4.43 4.60
C CYS A 223 0.10 -4.73 4.90
N VAL A 224 0.41 -5.15 6.12
CA VAL A 224 1.78 -5.51 6.51
C VAL A 224 2.30 -6.70 5.69
N ASP A 225 1.47 -7.72 5.46
CA ASP A 225 1.85 -8.88 4.63
C ASP A 225 2.08 -8.48 3.17
N ALA A 226 1.28 -7.55 2.65
CA ALA A 226 1.47 -6.99 1.32
C ALA A 226 2.78 -6.20 1.20
N LEU A 227 3.09 -5.35 2.17
CA LEU A 227 4.31 -4.56 2.20
C LEU A 227 5.56 -5.45 2.27
N LYS A 228 5.52 -6.51 3.10
CA LYS A 228 6.59 -7.51 3.18
C LYS A 228 6.83 -8.23 1.85
N ALA A 229 5.75 -8.58 1.15
CA ALA A 229 5.84 -9.24 -0.14
C ALA A 229 6.40 -8.31 -1.23
N LEU A 230 6.18 -7.00 -1.11
CA LEU A 230 6.56 -6.03 -2.14
C LEU A 230 7.97 -5.46 -1.97
N LEU A 231 8.37 -5.15 -0.73
CA LEU A 231 9.61 -4.41 -0.47
C LEU A 231 10.78 -5.32 -0.06
N GLU A 232 10.57 -6.63 0.09
CA GLU A 232 11.56 -7.57 0.68
C GLU A 232 12.11 -7.09 2.05
N ILE A 233 11.36 -6.24 2.78
CA ILE A 233 11.78 -5.65 4.06
C ILE A 233 11.36 -6.56 5.23
N GLU A 234 12.29 -6.79 6.17
CA GLU A 234 11.96 -7.29 7.51
C GLU A 234 11.25 -6.17 8.30
N VAL A 235 9.92 -6.24 8.44
CA VAL A 235 9.19 -5.32 9.31
C VAL A 235 9.57 -5.62 10.76
N TYR A 236 10.44 -4.79 11.34
CA TYR A 236 10.75 -4.82 12.76
C TYR A 236 9.58 -4.20 13.53
N ALA A 237 8.71 -5.04 14.06
CA ALA A 237 7.86 -4.62 15.17
C ALA A 237 8.76 -4.47 16.41
N GLU A 238 9.39 -3.31 16.62
CA GLU A 238 10.03 -2.98 17.89
C GLU A 238 8.98 -2.74 18.98
N GLY A 239 8.27 -3.81 19.36
CA GLY A 239 7.87 -4.01 20.74
C GLY A 239 8.94 -4.88 21.36
N SER A 240 9.76 -4.35 22.28
CA SER A 240 10.72 -5.16 23.02
C SER A 240 10.00 -6.12 23.97
N ALA A 241 9.45 -7.20 23.43
CA ALA A 241 9.06 -8.38 24.18
C ALA A 241 10.25 -9.34 24.14
N SER A 242 11.19 -9.17 25.07
CA SER A 242 12.22 -10.19 25.29
C SER A 242 11.56 -11.41 25.93
N CYS A 243 11.22 -12.40 25.11
CA CYS A 243 10.67 -13.66 25.58
C CYS A 243 11.81 -14.65 25.83
N GLU A 244 12.21 -14.81 27.09
CA GLU A 244 13.14 -15.85 27.51
C GLU A 244 12.37 -16.85 28.40
N GLY A 245 11.98 -17.99 27.81
CA GLY A 245 11.36 -19.15 28.47
C GLY A 245 10.09 -18.87 29.29
N ASN A 246 8.89 -19.11 28.73
CA ASN A 246 7.57 -19.04 29.40
C ASN A 246 7.26 -17.77 30.24
N THR A 247 8.12 -16.77 30.23
CA THR A 247 7.92 -15.50 30.92
C THR A 247 8.12 -14.35 29.93
N CYS A 248 7.05 -13.58 29.72
CA CYS A 248 7.09 -12.32 28.99
C CYS A 248 7.19 -11.19 30.02
N GLN A 249 8.18 -10.32 29.88
CA GLN A 249 8.29 -9.10 30.68
C GLN A 249 7.92 -7.93 29.77
N ALA A 250 6.70 -7.42 29.94
CA ALA A 250 6.21 -6.24 29.25
C ALA A 250 6.24 -5.07 30.23
N GLU A 251 6.86 -3.96 29.84
CA GLU A 251 6.64 -2.67 30.50
C GLU A 251 5.31 -2.11 29.99
N GLY A 252 4.21 -2.62 30.55
CA GLY A 252 2.83 -2.25 30.20
C GLY A 252 1.86 -3.33 30.64
N GLU A 253 0.99 -3.03 31.60
CA GLU A 253 -0.03 -3.96 32.08
C GLU A 253 -1.09 -4.19 30.99
N ILE A 254 -1.07 -5.37 30.36
CA ILE A 254 -2.20 -6.28 30.09
C ILE A 254 -1.61 -7.48 29.32
N GLY A 255 -1.70 -8.68 29.91
CA GLY A 255 -0.95 -9.86 29.49
C GLY A 255 -1.57 -10.67 28.35
N CYS A 256 -0.73 -11.18 27.46
CA CYS A 256 -1.05 -12.23 26.50
C CYS A 256 -0.44 -13.57 26.96
N GLN A 257 -1.24 -14.63 26.89
CA GLN A 257 -0.78 -16.02 27.07
C GLN A 257 -0.53 -16.62 25.68
N CYS A 258 0.73 -16.94 25.37
CA CYS A 258 1.10 -17.64 24.15
C CYS A 258 1.53 -19.06 24.49
N ASP A 259 0.81 -20.06 23.97
CA ASP A 259 1.26 -21.45 23.94
C ASP A 259 2.22 -21.65 22.77
N ALA A 260 3.45 -22.06 23.07
CA ALA A 260 4.48 -22.35 22.08
C ALA A 260 4.27 -23.75 21.47
N ASN A 261 3.63 -23.84 20.31
CA ASN A 261 4.03 -24.76 19.22
C ASN A 261 3.21 -24.50 17.96
N GLY A 262 3.90 -24.52 16.82
CA GLY A 262 3.36 -24.14 15.52
C GLY A 262 2.27 -25.05 14.94
N SER A 263 1.63 -24.47 13.93
CA SER A 263 0.60 -24.96 13.00
C SER A 263 -0.87 -24.64 13.34
N PRO A 264 -1.66 -24.17 12.35
CA PRO A 264 -3.03 -23.75 12.55
C PRO A 264 -3.97 -24.96 12.49
N ALA A 265 -4.79 -25.15 13.51
CA ALA A 265 -5.96 -26.02 13.42
C ALA A 265 -7.06 -25.49 14.34
N GLY A 266 -8.24 -25.31 13.76
CA GLY A 266 -9.35 -24.62 14.39
C GLY A 266 -9.95 -25.31 15.60
N SER A 267 -10.77 -24.51 16.30
CA SER A 267 -11.88 -24.89 17.17
C SER A 267 -11.60 -25.89 18.30
N VAL A 268 -11.77 -25.45 19.54
CA VAL A 268 -12.87 -25.86 20.44
C VAL A 268 -12.68 -25.19 21.81
N ALA A 269 -13.82 -24.76 22.36
CA ALA A 269 -14.02 -24.24 23.71
C ALA A 269 -13.44 -25.12 24.84
N LEU A 270 -13.25 -24.53 26.03
CA LEU A 270 -13.96 -24.88 27.27
C LEU A 270 -13.28 -24.39 28.56
N LEU A 271 -14.12 -23.85 29.48
CA LEU A 271 -14.06 -23.92 30.96
C LEU A 271 -12.94 -23.12 31.65
N GLY A 272 -13.19 -22.18 32.57
CA GLY A 272 -14.17 -22.20 33.66
C GLY A 272 -13.60 -22.97 34.87
N LEU A 273 -13.41 -22.27 36.00
CA LEU A 273 -13.04 -22.66 37.39
C LEU A 273 -11.78 -21.88 37.83
N GLY A 274 -11.65 -21.30 39.01
CA GLY A 274 -12.42 -21.39 40.25
C GLY A 274 -11.53 -20.90 41.40
N LEU A 275 -12.13 -20.12 42.29
CA LEU A 275 -11.57 -19.59 43.54
C LEU A 275 -10.76 -20.61 44.35
N LEU A 276 -9.58 -20.23 44.86
CA LEU A 276 -9.09 -20.73 46.16
C LEU A 276 -8.39 -19.64 46.96
N ALA A 277 -9.09 -19.21 48.02
CA ALA A 277 -8.56 -18.44 49.12
C ALA A 277 -7.48 -19.25 49.87
N TRP A 278 -6.35 -18.61 50.20
CA TRP A 278 -5.47 -19.09 51.27
C TRP A 278 -5.38 -18.08 52.40
N ARG A 279 -6.20 -18.31 53.41
CA ARG A 279 -6.11 -17.75 54.75
C ARG A 279 -5.23 -18.68 55.57
N ARG A 280 -4.07 -18.23 56.07
CA ARG A 280 -3.46 -18.87 57.25
C ARG A 280 -2.95 -17.85 58.27
N ARG A 281 -3.30 -18.17 59.51
CA ARG A 281 -3.29 -17.36 60.72
C ARG A 281 -1.90 -17.02 61.25
N ARG A 282 -1.87 -15.86 61.91
CA ARG A 282 -1.05 -15.45 63.06
C ARG A 282 -0.48 -16.60 63.91
N SER A 283 0.80 -16.46 64.25
CA SER A 283 1.29 -16.42 65.64
C SER A 283 1.88 -15.04 65.86
#